data_AF-A0A7X6ZYB1-F1
#
_entry.id   AF-A0A7X6ZYB1-F1
#
_cell.length_a   1.000
_cell.length_b   1.000
_cell.length_c   1.000
_cell.angle_alpha   90.00
_cell.angle_beta   90.00
_cell.angle_gamma   90.00
#
_symmetry.space_group_name_H-M   'P 1'
#
loop_
_entity.id
_entity.type
_entity.pdbx_description
1 polymer ?
#
loop_
_entity_poly.entity_id
_entity_poly.type
_entity_poly.pdbx_seq_one_letter_code
_entity_poly.pdbx_strand_id
1 'polypeptide(L)'
;ACAGELESYSLKFLELKGKEISSIKALLPLDLVSFLPEGDDIRLQLSNLCATGPVLVRRRLLERILCNLPFPEGQEDYCSLRKKTALLGFHLVPGKGAAALALCEDSFIGLYEGTVILEPSEEYLLLAALLRLGAFVAQALGNASPAKEQVFSSLIRGNEKLSEEEREPLQAFLLWTFRTPQSARQIRAVLKDFSEEGKAAMARVLLTVVMADGAIGKEEVIQLEKLFTYIGLEKKRLPSDIAFLASAVQVPGGEAEGEKALLPIEREIIILRQEEFGQIQKILSGAGFHDENLPSPEEVP
;
A
#
# COMPACT_ATOMS: atom_id res chain seq x y z
N ALA A 1 28.29 20.13 -8.93
CA ALA A 1 27.34 19.49 -9.86
C ALA A 1 26.29 20.49 -10.40
N CYS A 2 25.84 21.49 -9.63
CA CYS A 2 24.76 22.41 -10.05
C CYS A 2 25.04 23.31 -11.28
N ALA A 3 26.30 23.58 -11.62
CA ALA A 3 26.62 24.52 -12.71
C ALA A 3 26.36 23.94 -14.13
N GLY A 4 26.56 22.63 -14.32
CA GLY A 4 26.43 22.01 -15.65
C GLY A 4 24.99 21.94 -16.16
N GLU A 5 24.02 21.72 -15.26
CA GLU A 5 22.60 21.70 -15.62
C GLU A 5 22.09 23.12 -15.98
N LEU A 6 22.54 24.14 -15.26
CA LEU A 6 22.23 25.55 -15.54
C LEU A 6 22.85 26.07 -16.84
N GLU A 7 24.06 25.64 -17.19
CA GLU A 7 24.70 25.98 -18.48
C GLU A 7 23.93 25.39 -19.67
N SER A 8 23.44 24.15 -19.54
CA SER A 8 22.61 23.51 -20.57
C SER A 8 21.27 24.24 -20.78
N TYR A 9 20.69 24.78 -19.70
CA TYR A 9 19.52 25.66 -19.75
C TYR A 9 19.83 26.97 -20.46
N SER A 10 20.95 27.63 -20.12
CA SER A 10 21.37 28.90 -20.72
C SER A 10 21.61 28.78 -22.23
N LEU A 11 22.24 27.69 -22.68
CA LEU A 11 22.49 27.43 -24.10
C LEU A 11 21.19 27.15 -24.87
N LYS A 12 20.30 26.28 -24.36
CA LYS A 12 19.01 26.02 -25.00
C LYS A 12 18.06 27.21 -24.95
N PHE A 13 18.10 28.01 -23.89
CA PHE A 13 17.32 29.23 -23.75
C PHE A 13 17.73 30.28 -24.80
N LEU A 14 19.02 30.38 -25.09
CA LEU A 14 19.53 31.24 -26.17
C LEU A 14 19.09 30.74 -27.56
N GLU A 15 19.00 29.42 -27.78
CA GLU A 15 18.47 28.81 -29.02
C GLU A 15 16.95 28.98 -29.20
N LEU A 16 16.21 29.21 -28.11
CA LEU A 16 14.75 29.35 -28.10
C LEU A 16 14.27 30.82 -28.04
N LYS A 17 15.17 31.80 -28.14
CA LYS A 17 14.81 33.23 -28.22
C LYS A 17 13.84 33.46 -29.38
N GLY A 18 12.56 33.71 -29.05
CA GLY A 18 11.47 33.95 -30.00
C GLY A 18 10.41 32.86 -30.09
N LYS A 19 10.53 31.75 -29.35
CA LYS A 19 9.46 30.73 -29.22
C LYS A 19 8.55 31.00 -28.02
N GLU A 20 7.36 30.38 -28.02
CA GLU A 20 6.36 30.55 -26.96
C GLU A 20 6.93 30.25 -25.56
N ILE A 21 6.47 31.04 -24.58
CA ILE A 21 6.89 30.96 -23.17
C ILE A 21 6.63 29.56 -22.58
N SER A 22 5.61 28.86 -23.07
CA SER A 22 5.25 27.48 -22.72
C SER A 22 6.40 26.50 -22.95
N SER A 23 7.08 26.56 -24.10
CA SER A 23 8.20 25.68 -24.46
C SER A 23 9.46 25.93 -23.63
N ILE A 24 9.62 27.16 -23.12
CA ILE A 24 10.76 27.54 -22.29
C ILE A 24 10.56 27.08 -20.85
N LYS A 25 9.33 27.19 -20.31
CA LYS A 25 8.98 26.69 -18.98
C LYS A 25 9.20 25.18 -18.85
N ALA A 26 8.96 24.39 -19.90
CA ALA A 26 9.16 22.94 -19.89
C ALA A 26 10.63 22.49 -19.71
N LEU A 27 11.58 23.40 -19.87
CA LEU A 27 13.01 23.16 -19.68
C LEU A 27 13.51 23.57 -18.30
N LEU A 28 12.64 24.10 -17.43
CA LEU A 28 13.04 24.48 -16.07
C LEU A 28 13.58 23.24 -15.33
N PRO A 29 14.69 23.39 -14.58
CA PRO A 29 15.08 22.41 -13.58
C PRO A 29 13.89 22.06 -12.68
N LEU A 30 13.70 20.77 -12.44
CA LEU A 30 12.59 20.22 -11.65
C LEU A 30 12.42 20.95 -10.29
N ASP A 31 13.55 21.28 -9.66
CA ASP A 31 13.58 21.97 -8.36
C ASP A 31 13.02 23.40 -8.39
N LEU A 32 12.94 24.02 -9.57
CA LEU A 32 12.42 25.38 -9.76
C LEU A 32 10.93 25.40 -10.15
N VAL A 33 10.37 24.26 -10.57
CA VAL A 33 8.96 24.14 -10.95
C VAL A 33 8.04 24.34 -9.74
N SER A 34 8.52 23.99 -8.54
CA SER A 34 7.79 24.16 -7.27
C SER A 34 7.63 25.61 -6.82
N PHE A 35 8.38 26.56 -7.42
CA PHE A 35 8.33 28.00 -7.13
C PHE A 35 7.50 28.79 -8.15
N LEU A 36 6.87 28.11 -9.11
CA LEU A 36 5.97 28.73 -10.06
C LEU A 36 4.58 28.93 -9.41
N PRO A 37 3.85 30.02 -9.74
CA PRO A 37 2.50 30.24 -9.22
C PRO A 37 1.53 29.12 -9.61
N GLU A 38 1.72 28.49 -10.78
CA GLU A 38 0.98 27.30 -11.18
C GLU A 38 1.25 26.10 -10.23
N GLY A 39 2.44 26.04 -9.64
CA GLY A 39 2.80 25.03 -8.64
C GLY A 39 2.12 25.27 -7.29
N ASP A 40 1.93 26.52 -6.87
CA ASP A 40 1.25 26.87 -5.62
C ASP A 40 -0.25 26.55 -5.67
N ASP A 41 -0.92 26.86 -6.78
CA ASP A 41 -2.33 26.51 -7.00
C ASP A 41 -2.54 24.99 -6.94
N ILE A 42 -1.65 24.23 -7.56
CA ILE A 42 -1.70 22.77 -7.57
C ILE A 42 -1.38 22.20 -6.18
N ARG A 43 -0.40 22.77 -5.47
CA ARG A 43 -0.07 22.39 -4.09
C ARG A 43 -1.29 22.57 -3.18
N LEU A 44 -2.01 23.69 -3.30
CA LEU A 44 -3.25 23.92 -2.57
C LEU A 44 -4.33 22.89 -2.91
N GLN A 45 -4.50 22.55 -4.20
CA GLN A 45 -5.44 21.50 -4.61
C GLN A 45 -5.09 20.14 -4.02
N LEU A 46 -3.80 19.74 -4.06
CA LEU A 46 -3.35 18.48 -3.49
C LEU A 46 -3.46 18.47 -1.96
N SER A 47 -3.14 19.57 -1.29
CA SER A 47 -3.30 19.69 0.17
C SER A 47 -4.77 19.60 0.58
N ASN A 48 -5.68 20.21 -0.19
CA ASN A 48 -7.12 20.06 0.03
C ASN A 48 -7.61 18.61 -0.14
N LEU A 49 -7.00 17.84 -1.05
CA LEU A 49 -7.32 16.40 -1.19
C LEU A 49 -6.81 15.59 0.00
N CYS A 50 -5.67 15.96 0.59
CA CYS A 50 -5.07 15.31 1.75
C CYS A 50 -5.47 15.92 3.10
N ALA A 51 -6.45 16.83 3.15
CA ALA A 51 -6.77 17.62 4.34
C ALA A 51 -7.17 16.76 5.57
N THR A 52 -7.69 15.55 5.33
CA THR A 52 -8.09 14.60 6.38
C THR A 52 -7.10 13.43 6.52
N GLY A 53 -5.92 13.53 5.92
CA GLY A 53 -4.91 12.48 5.84
C GLY A 53 -4.80 11.85 4.44
N PRO A 54 -4.13 10.69 4.33
CA PRO A 54 -3.93 10.01 3.07
C PRO A 54 -5.23 9.69 2.33
N VAL A 55 -5.22 9.84 1.01
CA VAL A 55 -6.42 9.73 0.17
C VAL A 55 -6.20 8.81 -1.02
N LEU A 56 -7.25 8.11 -1.42
CA LEU A 56 -7.24 7.31 -2.64
C LEU A 56 -7.78 8.15 -3.81
N VAL A 57 -6.96 8.34 -4.84
CA VAL A 57 -7.31 9.13 -6.03
C VAL A 57 -7.23 8.28 -7.29
N ARG A 58 -8.07 8.59 -8.29
CA ARG A 58 -7.93 8.00 -9.62
C ARG A 58 -6.74 8.62 -10.35
N ARG A 59 -5.99 7.81 -11.08
CA ARG A 59 -4.85 8.26 -11.90
C ARG A 59 -5.22 9.41 -12.85
N ARG A 60 -6.32 9.30 -13.59
CA ARG A 60 -6.83 10.36 -14.48
C ARG A 60 -7.15 11.67 -13.79
N LEU A 61 -7.60 11.65 -12.53
CA LEU A 61 -7.83 12.88 -11.78
C LEU A 61 -6.50 13.59 -11.51
N LEU A 62 -5.49 12.82 -11.10
CA LEU A 62 -4.16 13.36 -10.82
C LEU A 62 -3.47 13.89 -12.09
N GLU A 63 -3.58 13.18 -13.21
CA GLU A 63 -3.10 13.65 -14.53
C GLU A 63 -3.73 15.00 -14.90
N ARG A 64 -5.05 15.16 -14.72
CA ARG A 64 -5.74 16.44 -14.97
C ARG A 64 -5.33 17.57 -14.03
N ILE A 65 -4.99 17.28 -12.78
CA ILE A 65 -4.51 18.30 -11.83
C ILE A 65 -3.10 18.75 -12.23
N LEU A 66 -2.26 17.81 -12.68
CA LEU A 66 -0.84 18.05 -12.98
C LEU A 66 -0.58 18.47 -14.44
N CYS A 67 -1.59 18.50 -15.30
CA CYS A 67 -1.43 18.79 -16.74
C CYS A 67 -0.88 20.20 -17.00
N ASN A 68 -1.13 21.14 -16.08
CA ASN A 68 -0.66 22.53 -16.20
C ASN A 68 0.78 22.73 -15.72
N LEU A 69 1.43 21.72 -15.12
CA LEU A 69 2.83 21.85 -14.73
C LEU A 69 3.75 21.75 -15.95
N PRO A 70 4.67 22.70 -16.12
CA PRO A 70 5.58 22.71 -17.26
C PRO A 70 6.67 21.65 -17.06
N PHE A 71 6.39 20.41 -17.47
CA PHE A 71 7.35 19.33 -17.50
C PHE A 71 7.84 19.10 -18.93
N PRO A 72 9.09 18.63 -19.10
CA PRO A 72 9.59 18.24 -20.42
C PRO A 72 8.68 17.16 -21.00
N GLU A 73 8.26 17.34 -22.25
CA GLU A 73 7.39 16.41 -22.97
C GLU A 73 8.00 15.00 -22.94
N GLY A 74 7.26 14.08 -22.31
CA GLY A 74 7.55 12.67 -22.21
C GLY A 74 6.24 11.94 -21.95
N GLN A 75 6.20 10.63 -22.21
CA GLN A 75 5.02 9.80 -21.95
C GLN A 75 4.54 10.02 -20.51
N GLU A 76 3.23 10.29 -20.32
CA GLU A 76 2.60 10.51 -19.01
C GLU A 76 2.51 9.19 -18.23
N ASP A 77 3.67 8.65 -17.88
CA ASP A 77 3.81 7.44 -17.13
C ASP A 77 3.69 7.71 -15.63
N TYR A 78 3.36 6.67 -14.87
CA TYR A 78 3.28 6.74 -13.41
C TYR A 78 4.57 7.27 -12.76
N CYS A 79 5.74 6.94 -13.33
CA CYS A 79 7.02 7.48 -12.90
C CYS A 79 7.13 9.01 -13.07
N SER A 80 6.53 9.55 -14.13
CA SER A 80 6.46 10.99 -14.38
C SER A 80 5.54 11.64 -13.34
N LEU A 81 4.34 11.10 -13.12
CA LEU A 81 3.40 11.59 -12.11
C LEU A 81 4.04 11.65 -10.72
N ARG A 82 4.78 10.61 -10.33
CA ARG A 82 5.50 10.59 -9.04
C ARG A 82 6.54 11.67 -8.90
N LYS A 83 7.28 11.97 -9.97
CA LYS A 83 8.25 13.08 -9.96
C LYS A 83 7.52 14.42 -9.83
N LYS A 84 6.43 14.60 -10.59
CA LYS A 84 5.58 15.82 -10.54
C LYS A 84 5.06 16.08 -9.13
N THR A 85 4.44 15.08 -8.50
CA THR A 85 3.90 15.23 -7.14
C THR A 85 4.98 15.39 -6.09
N ALA A 86 6.12 14.69 -6.23
CA ALA A 86 7.20 14.76 -5.24
C ALA A 86 7.81 16.16 -5.13
N LEU A 87 7.89 16.91 -6.25
CA LEU A 87 8.34 18.31 -6.23
C LEU A 87 7.39 19.23 -5.45
N LEU A 88 6.12 18.83 -5.32
CA LEU A 88 5.12 19.55 -4.57
C LEU A 88 5.00 19.07 -3.11
N GLY A 89 5.86 18.14 -2.66
CA GLY A 89 5.79 17.57 -1.30
C GLY A 89 4.76 16.45 -1.15
N PHE A 90 4.27 15.90 -2.26
CA PHE A 90 3.28 14.82 -2.26
C PHE A 90 3.84 13.53 -2.87
N HIS A 91 3.41 12.41 -2.32
CA HIS A 91 3.95 11.12 -2.68
C HIS A 91 2.85 10.12 -3.01
N LEU A 92 3.17 9.23 -3.96
CA LEU A 92 2.23 8.26 -4.49
C LEU A 92 2.58 6.84 -4.06
N VAL A 93 1.52 6.09 -3.80
CA VAL A 93 1.51 4.68 -3.47
C VAL A 93 0.68 3.95 -4.53
N PRO A 94 1.20 2.90 -5.19
CA PRO A 94 2.36 2.08 -4.81
C PRO A 94 3.74 2.66 -5.17
N GLY A 95 4.77 2.30 -4.40
CA GLY A 95 6.18 2.68 -4.65
C GLY A 95 6.77 2.05 -5.93
N LYS A 96 8.04 2.32 -6.30
CA LYS A 96 8.59 1.95 -7.63
C LYS A 96 8.64 0.43 -7.86
N GLY A 97 8.84 -0.36 -6.80
CA GLY A 97 8.83 -1.83 -6.86
C GLY A 97 7.43 -2.45 -6.78
N ALA A 98 6.51 -1.82 -6.05
CA ALA A 98 5.12 -2.24 -5.97
C ALA A 98 4.29 -1.80 -7.21
N ALA A 99 4.74 -0.76 -7.93
CA ALA A 99 4.07 -0.16 -9.10
C ALA A 99 4.19 -0.94 -10.42
N ALA A 100 4.77 -2.14 -10.42
CA ALA A 100 4.63 -3.06 -11.55
C ALA A 100 3.26 -3.77 -11.54
N LEU A 101 2.41 -3.49 -10.55
CA LEU A 101 0.98 -3.74 -10.61
C LEU A 101 0.43 -2.80 -11.67
N ALA A 102 -0.05 -3.36 -12.78
CA ALA A 102 -0.48 -2.64 -13.95
C ALA A 102 -1.52 -1.57 -13.59
N LEU A 103 -1.02 -0.34 -13.40
CA LEU A 103 -1.83 0.84 -13.25
C LEU A 103 -2.46 1.13 -14.61
N CYS A 104 -3.59 0.49 -14.89
CA CYS A 104 -4.47 0.89 -15.98
C CYS A 104 -4.81 2.38 -15.83
N GLU A 105 -5.20 3.04 -16.92
CA GLU A 105 -5.46 4.49 -16.90
C GLU A 105 -6.45 4.92 -15.83
N ASP A 106 -7.41 4.08 -15.45
CA ASP A 106 -8.42 4.39 -14.42
C ASP A 106 -8.15 3.73 -13.05
N SER A 107 -6.91 3.29 -12.82
CA SER A 107 -6.52 2.68 -11.55
C SER A 107 -6.51 3.69 -10.40
N PHE A 108 -6.73 3.17 -9.19
CA PHE A 108 -6.58 3.92 -7.95
C PHE A 108 -5.12 3.99 -7.51
N ILE A 109 -4.74 5.14 -6.98
CA ILE A 109 -3.41 5.45 -6.46
C ILE A 109 -3.60 6.12 -5.10
N GLY A 110 -2.83 5.71 -4.09
CA GLY A 110 -2.78 6.39 -2.81
C GLY A 110 -1.93 7.66 -2.91
N LEU A 111 -2.42 8.76 -2.38
CA LEU A 111 -1.76 10.06 -2.30
C LEU A 111 -1.62 10.43 -0.83
N TYR A 112 -0.44 10.90 -0.44
CA TYR A 112 -0.18 11.45 0.89
C TYR A 112 0.78 12.64 0.81
N GLU A 113 0.74 13.50 1.82
CA GLU A 113 1.63 14.64 1.97
C GLU A 113 2.79 14.26 2.89
N GLY A 114 4.01 14.65 2.59
CA GLY A 114 5.14 14.38 3.50
C GLY A 114 6.44 14.08 2.77
N THR A 115 7.24 13.21 3.37
CA THR A 115 8.59 12.86 2.88
C THR A 115 8.64 11.44 2.34
N VAL A 116 9.57 11.19 1.41
CA VAL A 116 9.85 9.84 0.93
C VAL A 116 10.68 9.12 1.97
N ILE A 117 10.20 7.96 2.41
CA ILE A 117 11.00 7.05 3.22
C ILE A 117 12.14 6.50 2.34
N LEU A 118 13.37 6.87 2.66
CA LEU A 118 14.56 6.38 1.95
C LEU A 118 14.95 4.98 2.41
N GLU A 119 14.86 4.74 3.72
CA GLU A 119 15.21 3.49 4.37
C GLU A 119 14.06 3.07 5.30
N PRO A 120 13.13 2.24 4.80
CA PRO A 120 12.01 1.78 5.62
C PRO A 120 12.49 0.86 6.73
N SER A 121 11.91 1.03 7.93
CA SER A 121 12.17 0.17 9.07
C SER A 121 11.70 -1.27 8.82
N GLU A 122 12.22 -2.19 9.62
CA GLU A 122 11.74 -3.58 9.60
C GLU A 122 10.24 -3.66 9.89
N GLU A 123 9.75 -2.80 10.78
CA GLU A 123 8.34 -2.74 11.13
C GLU A 123 7.46 -2.29 9.97
N TYR A 124 7.91 -1.25 9.27
CA TYR A 124 7.24 -0.77 8.07
C TYR A 124 7.08 -1.89 7.04
N LEU A 125 8.16 -2.62 6.76
CA LEU A 125 8.16 -3.69 5.78
C LEU A 125 7.26 -4.85 6.21
N LEU A 126 7.28 -5.21 7.49
CA LEU A 126 6.41 -6.24 8.06
C LEU A 126 4.94 -5.89 7.93
N LEU A 127 4.56 -4.67 8.36
CA LEU A 127 3.17 -4.23 8.27
C LEU A 127 2.71 -4.09 6.83
N ALA A 128 3.53 -3.53 5.94
CA ALA A 128 3.17 -3.46 4.52
C ALA A 128 2.90 -4.85 3.91
N ALA A 129 3.70 -5.87 4.27
CA ALA A 129 3.42 -7.22 3.82
C ALA A 129 2.09 -7.78 4.40
N LEU A 130 1.84 -7.56 5.69
CA LEU A 130 0.60 -7.96 6.36
C LEU A 130 -0.63 -7.27 5.76
N LEU A 131 -0.53 -5.99 5.43
CA LEU A 131 -1.57 -5.23 4.75
C LEU A 131 -1.93 -5.85 3.40
N ARG A 132 -0.92 -6.26 2.63
CA ARG A 132 -1.13 -6.89 1.33
C ARG A 132 -1.82 -8.26 1.46
N LEU A 133 -1.39 -9.06 2.42
CA LEU A 133 -1.96 -10.39 2.69
C LEU A 133 -3.39 -10.28 3.25
N GLY A 134 -3.61 -9.37 4.19
CA GLY A 134 -4.93 -9.09 4.76
C GLY A 134 -5.92 -8.60 3.70
N ALA A 135 -5.49 -7.67 2.83
CA ALA A 135 -6.30 -7.22 1.70
C ALA A 135 -6.63 -8.37 0.75
N PHE A 136 -5.67 -9.25 0.44
CA PHE A 136 -5.91 -10.42 -0.39
C PHE A 136 -6.95 -11.37 0.23
N VAL A 137 -6.83 -11.69 1.52
CA VAL A 137 -7.81 -12.55 2.20
C VAL A 137 -9.19 -11.89 2.22
N ALA A 138 -9.27 -10.60 2.54
CA ALA A 138 -10.53 -9.87 2.55
C ALA A 138 -11.21 -9.86 1.18
N GLN A 139 -10.44 -9.68 0.10
CA GLN A 139 -10.92 -9.71 -1.29
C GLN A 139 -11.34 -11.12 -1.72
N ALA A 140 -10.56 -12.16 -1.37
CA ALA A 140 -10.86 -13.55 -1.71
C ALA A 140 -12.15 -14.06 -1.04
N LEU A 141 -12.48 -13.54 0.15
CA LEU A 141 -13.73 -13.82 0.84
C LEU A 141 -14.89 -12.93 0.38
N GLY A 142 -14.66 -12.06 -0.62
CA GLY A 142 -15.68 -11.14 -1.14
C GLY A 142 -16.13 -10.07 -0.15
N ASN A 143 -15.39 -9.86 0.94
CA ASN A 143 -15.79 -9.00 2.04
C ASN A 143 -14.61 -8.14 2.53
N ALA A 144 -14.34 -7.05 1.80
CA ALA A 144 -13.44 -5.98 2.20
C ALA A 144 -14.22 -4.90 3.00
N SER A 145 -14.69 -5.27 4.19
CA SER A 145 -15.48 -4.39 5.05
C SER A 145 -14.64 -3.23 5.62
N PRO A 146 -15.28 -2.11 6.01
CA PRO A 146 -14.60 -1.04 6.73
C PRO A 146 -14.06 -1.47 8.10
N ALA A 147 -14.64 -2.48 8.75
CA ALA A 147 -14.15 -2.98 10.04
C ALA A 147 -12.77 -3.66 9.90
N LYS A 148 -12.55 -4.42 8.82
CA LYS A 148 -11.25 -5.05 8.51
C LYS A 148 -10.17 -4.02 8.25
N GLU A 149 -10.51 -2.99 7.51
CA GLU A 149 -9.62 -1.85 7.27
C GLU A 149 -9.32 -1.11 8.58
N GLN A 150 -10.31 -0.94 9.46
CA GLN A 150 -10.14 -0.30 10.75
C GLN A 150 -9.19 -1.07 11.68
N VAL A 151 -9.20 -2.40 11.65
CA VAL A 151 -8.21 -3.21 12.41
C VAL A 151 -6.80 -2.85 11.99
N PHE A 152 -6.51 -2.82 10.70
CA PHE A 152 -5.19 -2.43 10.20
C PHE A 152 -4.85 -0.96 10.44
N SER A 153 -5.82 -0.06 10.31
CA SER A 153 -5.65 1.36 10.63
C SER A 153 -5.26 1.55 12.10
N SER A 154 -5.92 0.85 13.02
CA SER A 154 -5.60 0.85 14.45
C SER A 154 -4.22 0.25 14.72
N LEU A 155 -3.85 -0.84 14.04
CA LEU A 155 -2.51 -1.44 14.15
C LEU A 155 -1.41 -0.47 13.70
N ILE A 156 -1.60 0.27 12.60
CA ILE A 156 -0.62 1.27 12.13
C ILE A 156 -0.51 2.42 13.12
N ARG A 157 -1.65 2.94 13.61
CA ARG A 157 -1.69 4.09 14.52
C ARG A 157 -1.13 3.77 15.90
N GLY A 158 -1.42 2.57 16.43
CA GLY A 158 -0.99 2.13 17.75
C GLY A 158 0.46 1.62 17.81
N ASN A 159 1.13 1.44 16.67
CA ASN A 159 2.48 0.89 16.66
C ASN A 159 3.52 1.96 17.04
N GLU A 160 4.09 1.80 18.23
CA GLU A 160 5.13 2.67 18.78
C GLU A 160 6.48 2.55 18.04
N LYS A 161 6.70 1.45 17.29
CA LYS A 161 7.95 1.21 16.55
C LYS A 161 7.98 1.92 15.19
N LEU A 162 6.84 2.40 14.71
CA LEU A 162 6.77 3.22 13.50
C LEU A 162 7.08 4.68 13.81
N SER A 163 7.85 5.32 12.94
CA SER A 163 7.97 6.77 12.97
C SER A 163 6.69 7.43 12.46
N GLU A 164 6.47 8.70 12.80
CA GLU A 164 5.37 9.51 12.23
C GLU A 164 5.43 9.51 10.70
N GLU A 165 6.64 9.64 10.14
CA GLU A 165 6.90 9.64 8.69
C GLU A 165 6.60 8.29 8.01
N GLU A 166 6.57 7.20 8.78
CA GLU A 166 6.23 5.85 8.29
C GLU A 166 4.74 5.53 8.35
N ARG A 167 3.98 6.22 9.20
CA ARG A 167 2.55 5.98 9.37
C ARG A 167 1.73 6.42 8.16
N GLU A 168 2.01 7.61 7.62
CA GLU A 168 1.24 8.13 6.48
C GLU A 168 1.37 7.28 5.21
N PRO A 169 2.58 6.85 4.79
CA PRO A 169 2.72 6.00 3.62
C PRO A 169 2.07 4.63 3.82
N LEU A 170 2.08 4.08 5.04
CA LEU A 170 1.38 2.83 5.37
C LEU A 170 -0.14 2.98 5.31
N GLN A 171 -0.69 4.10 5.78
CA GLN A 171 -2.13 4.38 5.67
C GLN A 171 -2.55 4.54 4.21
N ALA A 172 -1.76 5.28 3.41
CA ALA A 172 -1.98 5.37 1.96
C ALA A 172 -1.91 3.98 1.29
N PHE A 173 -0.98 3.14 1.74
CA PHE A 173 -0.83 1.77 1.23
C PHE A 173 -2.01 0.88 1.62
N LEU A 174 -2.52 0.97 2.85
CA LEU A 174 -3.73 0.26 3.29
C LEU A 174 -4.93 0.60 2.40
N LEU A 175 -5.19 1.90 2.17
CA LEU A 175 -6.28 2.35 1.29
C LEU A 175 -6.14 1.76 -0.11
N TRP A 176 -4.92 1.79 -0.64
CA TRP A 176 -4.61 1.31 -1.97
C TRP A 176 -4.75 -0.23 -2.08
N THR A 177 -4.24 -1.00 -1.12
CA THR A 177 -4.25 -2.47 -1.18
C THR A 177 -5.66 -3.05 -1.11
N PHE A 178 -6.55 -2.48 -0.29
CA PHE A 178 -7.92 -2.99 -0.19
C PHE A 178 -8.76 -2.69 -1.43
N ARG A 179 -8.43 -1.65 -2.20
CA ARG A 179 -9.19 -1.20 -3.38
C ARG A 179 -8.58 -1.66 -4.70
N THR A 180 -7.40 -2.28 -4.64
CA THR A 180 -6.71 -2.84 -5.80
C THR A 180 -6.64 -4.36 -5.66
N PRO A 181 -7.01 -5.14 -6.69
CA PRO A 181 -6.90 -6.59 -6.66
C PRO A 181 -5.49 -7.07 -6.31
N GLN A 182 -5.40 -8.02 -5.38
CA GLN A 182 -4.14 -8.62 -4.94
C GLN A 182 -3.83 -9.93 -5.67
N SER A 183 -2.56 -10.19 -5.98
CA SER A 183 -2.12 -11.39 -6.72
C SER A 183 -1.87 -12.60 -5.80
N ALA A 184 -2.66 -13.67 -5.98
CA ALA A 184 -2.55 -14.91 -5.21
C ALA A 184 -1.22 -15.66 -5.44
N ARG A 185 -0.66 -15.59 -6.66
CA ARG A 185 0.56 -16.29 -7.06
C ARG A 185 1.80 -15.80 -6.30
N GLN A 186 1.93 -14.49 -6.12
CA GLN A 186 3.05 -13.89 -5.39
C GLN A 186 3.00 -14.23 -3.90
N ILE A 187 1.80 -14.15 -3.33
CA ILE A 187 1.56 -14.49 -1.92
C ILE A 187 1.98 -15.93 -1.64
N ARG A 188 1.54 -16.88 -2.50
CA ARG A 188 1.94 -18.29 -2.40
C ARG A 188 3.46 -18.46 -2.56
N ALA A 189 4.08 -17.79 -3.52
CA ALA A 189 5.52 -17.91 -3.77
C ALA A 189 6.36 -17.51 -2.57
N VAL A 190 5.92 -16.51 -1.80
CA VAL A 190 6.65 -16.03 -0.62
C VAL A 190 6.36 -16.87 0.62
N LEU A 191 5.10 -17.24 0.86
CA LEU A 191 4.73 -18.11 1.98
C LEU A 191 5.38 -19.50 1.90
N LYS A 192 5.81 -19.92 0.70
CA LYS A 192 6.57 -21.16 0.51
C LYS A 192 7.87 -21.19 1.32
N ASP A 193 8.53 -20.04 1.46
CA ASP A 193 9.83 -19.93 2.11
C ASP A 193 9.72 -19.71 3.64
N PHE A 194 8.50 -19.61 4.17
CA PHE A 194 8.26 -19.42 5.61
C PHE A 194 8.42 -20.74 6.37
N SER A 195 8.92 -20.67 7.60
CA SER A 195 8.83 -21.75 8.58
C SER A 195 7.37 -22.09 8.92
N GLU A 196 7.15 -23.27 9.48
CA GLU A 196 5.82 -23.68 9.91
C GLU A 196 5.28 -22.81 11.06
N GLU A 197 6.17 -22.26 11.88
CA GLU A 197 5.80 -21.33 12.95
C GLU A 197 5.42 -19.95 12.39
N GLY A 198 6.19 -19.43 11.42
CA GLY A 198 5.87 -18.22 10.69
C GLY A 198 4.55 -18.32 9.90
N LYS A 199 4.29 -19.45 9.25
CA LYS A 199 2.99 -19.72 8.59
C LYS A 199 1.83 -19.72 9.59
N ALA A 200 2.01 -20.33 10.76
CA ALA A 200 0.98 -20.37 11.79
C ALA A 200 0.70 -18.97 12.38
N ALA A 201 1.75 -18.18 12.64
CA ALA A 201 1.61 -16.80 13.09
C ALA A 201 0.89 -15.94 12.03
N MET A 202 1.26 -16.10 10.76
CA MET A 202 0.58 -15.43 9.65
C MET A 202 -0.90 -15.80 9.58
N ALA A 203 -1.23 -17.09 9.68
CA ALA A 203 -2.62 -17.57 9.68
C ALA A 203 -3.45 -16.93 10.80
N ARG A 204 -2.89 -16.81 12.01
CA ARG A 204 -3.56 -16.17 13.16
C ARG A 204 -3.77 -14.67 12.97
N VAL A 205 -2.79 -13.95 12.41
CA VAL A 205 -2.96 -12.53 12.06
C VAL A 205 -4.10 -12.36 11.05
N LEU A 206 -4.10 -13.16 9.97
CA LEU A 206 -5.12 -13.10 8.93
C LEU A 206 -6.51 -13.46 9.46
N LEU A 207 -6.61 -14.48 10.32
CA LEU A 207 -7.88 -14.84 10.97
C LEU A 207 -8.43 -13.71 11.82
N THR A 208 -7.57 -13.01 12.57
CA THR A 208 -8.03 -11.90 13.41
C THR A 208 -8.63 -10.77 12.56
N VAL A 209 -8.05 -10.52 11.38
CA VAL A 209 -8.62 -9.59 10.40
C VAL A 209 -9.97 -10.09 9.91
N VAL A 210 -10.10 -11.37 9.56
CA VAL A 210 -11.38 -11.91 9.07
C VAL A 210 -12.47 -11.85 10.14
N MET A 211 -12.11 -12.04 11.40
CA MET A 211 -13.01 -11.92 12.56
C MET A 211 -13.39 -10.47 12.91
N ALA A 212 -12.85 -9.46 12.23
CA ALA A 212 -13.15 -8.05 12.53
C ALA A 212 -14.65 -7.70 12.38
N ASP A 213 -15.35 -8.40 11.47
CA ASP A 213 -16.80 -8.24 11.27
C ASP A 213 -17.64 -9.00 12.32
N GLY A 214 -16.99 -9.77 13.20
CA GLY A 214 -17.64 -10.64 14.18
C GLY A 214 -17.32 -12.12 13.93
N ALA A 215 -18.30 -12.99 14.21
CA ALA A 215 -18.12 -14.43 14.08
C ALA A 215 -18.08 -14.87 12.61
N ILE A 216 -17.13 -15.74 12.27
CA ILE A 216 -16.97 -16.31 10.93
C ILE A 216 -18.09 -17.33 10.67
N GLY A 217 -18.82 -17.16 9.57
CA GLY A 217 -19.86 -18.08 9.12
C GLY A 217 -19.29 -19.41 8.61
N LYS A 218 -20.13 -20.45 8.48
CA LYS A 218 -19.69 -21.78 7.99
C LYS A 218 -19.15 -21.72 6.56
N GLU A 219 -19.80 -20.94 5.71
CA GLU A 219 -19.43 -20.73 4.31
C GLU A 219 -18.07 -20.03 4.20
N GLU A 220 -17.83 -19.02 5.03
CA GLU A 220 -16.54 -18.30 5.11
C GLU A 220 -15.43 -19.21 5.63
N VAL A 221 -15.71 -20.09 6.60
CA VAL A 221 -14.73 -21.10 7.05
C VAL A 221 -14.34 -22.01 5.89
N ILE A 222 -15.29 -22.49 5.08
CA ILE A 222 -14.98 -23.34 3.92
C ILE A 222 -14.12 -22.59 2.90
N GLN A 223 -14.43 -21.32 2.63
CA GLN A 223 -13.61 -20.50 1.73
C GLN A 223 -12.22 -20.21 2.29
N LEU A 224 -12.10 -19.95 3.58
CA LEU A 224 -10.82 -19.80 4.28
C LEU A 224 -9.98 -21.08 4.19
N GLU A 225 -10.58 -22.25 4.40
CA GLU A 225 -9.88 -23.53 4.26
C GLU A 225 -9.31 -23.72 2.84
N LYS A 226 -10.11 -23.40 1.81
CA LYS A 226 -9.66 -23.43 0.41
C LYS A 226 -8.53 -22.43 0.18
N LEU A 227 -8.68 -21.21 0.67
CA LEU A 227 -7.70 -20.14 0.51
C LEU A 227 -6.38 -20.48 1.19
N PHE A 228 -6.43 -20.96 2.43
CA PHE A 228 -5.25 -21.33 3.22
C PHE A 228 -4.52 -22.49 2.56
N THR A 229 -5.25 -23.51 2.11
CA THR A 229 -4.68 -24.61 1.33
C THR A 229 -4.04 -24.09 0.03
N TYR A 230 -4.71 -23.15 -0.64
CA TYR A 230 -4.20 -22.53 -1.85
C TYR A 230 -2.91 -21.76 -1.56
N ILE A 231 -2.79 -20.96 -0.52
CA ILE A 231 -1.57 -20.18 -0.27
C ILE A 231 -0.48 -20.93 0.50
N GLY A 232 -0.72 -22.22 0.83
CA GLY A 232 0.28 -23.10 1.47
C GLY A 232 0.27 -23.07 3.00
N LEU A 233 -0.82 -22.62 3.62
CA LEU A 233 -1.05 -22.65 5.07
C LEU A 233 -1.76 -23.94 5.50
N GLU A 234 -1.52 -24.37 6.73
CA GLU A 234 -2.07 -25.63 7.25
C GLU A 234 -3.57 -25.53 7.59
N LYS A 235 -4.42 -26.10 6.72
CA LYS A 235 -5.87 -26.23 6.96
C LYS A 235 -6.23 -26.88 8.32
N LYS A 236 -5.43 -27.85 8.78
CA LYS A 236 -5.73 -28.62 10.00
C LYS A 236 -5.73 -27.77 11.27
N ARG A 237 -5.03 -26.63 11.27
CA ARG A 237 -4.95 -25.72 12.42
C ARG A 237 -6.06 -24.67 12.45
N LEU A 238 -6.78 -24.48 11.35
CA LEU A 238 -7.83 -23.47 11.25
C LEU A 238 -8.88 -23.57 12.38
N PRO A 239 -9.42 -24.75 12.75
CA PRO A 239 -10.40 -24.84 13.82
C PRO A 239 -9.80 -24.50 15.20
N SER A 240 -8.55 -24.91 15.46
CA SER A 240 -7.85 -24.59 16.71
C SER A 240 -7.49 -23.11 16.79
N ASP A 241 -7.07 -22.49 15.69
CA ASP A 241 -6.72 -21.07 15.64
C ASP A 241 -7.97 -20.20 15.81
N ILE A 242 -9.10 -20.57 15.19
CA ILE A 242 -10.40 -19.89 15.40
C ILE A 242 -10.82 -20.02 16.86
N ALA A 243 -10.74 -21.22 17.45
CA ALA A 243 -11.10 -21.42 18.86
C ALA A 243 -10.20 -20.62 19.81
N PHE A 244 -8.89 -20.59 19.54
CA PHE A 244 -7.91 -19.80 20.30
C PHE A 244 -8.26 -18.31 20.25
N LEU A 245 -8.50 -17.75 19.05
CA LEU A 245 -8.85 -16.35 18.88
C LEU A 245 -10.22 -16.02 19.49
N ALA A 246 -11.22 -16.87 19.28
CA ALA A 246 -12.54 -16.70 19.91
C ALA A 246 -12.44 -16.70 21.45
N SER A 247 -11.58 -17.54 22.03
CA SER A 247 -11.34 -17.57 23.47
C SER A 247 -10.63 -16.32 23.99
N ALA A 248 -9.71 -15.76 23.20
CA ALA A 248 -9.01 -14.51 23.53
C ALA A 248 -9.95 -13.30 23.49
N VAL A 249 -10.95 -13.31 22.59
CA VAL A 249 -11.98 -12.27 22.47
C VAL A 249 -13.04 -12.36 23.57
N GLN A 250 -13.27 -13.54 24.16
CA GLN A 250 -14.37 -13.82 25.11
C GLN A 250 -14.10 -13.49 26.60
N VAL A 251 -13.04 -12.76 26.97
CA VAL A 251 -12.86 -12.36 28.38
C VAL A 251 -14.03 -11.46 28.83
N PRO A 252 -14.92 -11.91 29.75
CA PRO A 252 -16.16 -11.23 30.04
C PRO A 252 -15.93 -10.09 31.02
N GLY A 253 -16.31 -8.88 30.60
CA GLY A 253 -16.38 -7.69 31.46
C GLY A 253 -15.53 -6.52 30.95
N GLY A 254 -16.24 -5.43 30.63
CA GLY A 254 -15.66 -4.12 30.33
C GLY A 254 -15.62 -3.80 28.84
N GLU A 255 -16.42 -2.80 28.47
CA GLU A 255 -16.36 -2.05 27.21
C GLU A 255 -14.90 -1.78 26.83
N ALA A 256 -14.42 -2.43 25.76
CA ALA A 256 -13.14 -2.14 25.12
C ALA A 256 -13.18 -2.72 23.70
N GLU A 257 -13.88 -2.04 22.81
CA GLU A 257 -13.80 -2.31 21.37
C GLU A 257 -12.41 -1.87 20.86
N GLY A 258 -11.71 -2.77 20.16
CA GLY A 258 -10.41 -2.53 19.53
C GLY A 258 -9.20 -3.06 20.29
N GLU A 259 -9.00 -2.64 21.54
CA GLU A 259 -7.72 -2.82 22.26
C GLU A 259 -7.38 -4.29 22.57
N LYS A 260 -8.38 -5.10 22.97
CA LYS A 260 -8.20 -6.53 23.26
C LYS A 260 -7.92 -7.38 22.02
N ALA A 261 -8.35 -6.96 20.82
CA ALA A 261 -8.09 -7.66 19.57
C ALA A 261 -6.70 -7.33 19.01
N LEU A 262 -6.15 -6.16 19.33
CA LEU A 262 -4.78 -5.79 18.96
C LEU A 262 -3.72 -6.62 19.71
N LEU A 263 -3.92 -6.92 21.00
CA LEU A 263 -2.94 -7.66 21.81
C LEU A 263 -2.60 -9.07 21.27
N PRO A 264 -3.57 -9.90 20.82
CA PRO A 264 -3.29 -11.14 20.12
C PRO A 264 -2.50 -10.93 18.81
N ILE A 265 -2.81 -9.89 18.04
CA ILE A 265 -2.15 -9.61 16.77
C ILE A 265 -0.69 -9.19 17.00
N GLU A 266 -0.43 -8.29 17.96
CA GLU A 266 0.91 -7.81 18.28
C GLU A 266 1.88 -8.94 18.63
N ARG A 267 1.39 -9.95 19.37
CA ARG A 267 2.19 -11.14 19.70
C ARG A 267 2.61 -11.91 18.45
N GLU A 268 1.70 -12.12 17.51
CA GLU A 268 1.99 -12.83 16.27
C GLU A 268 2.89 -12.02 15.33
N ILE A 269 2.73 -10.69 15.31
CA ILE A 269 3.65 -9.78 14.60
C ILE A 269 5.08 -9.91 15.13
N ILE A 270 5.26 -10.05 16.45
CA ILE A 270 6.58 -10.27 17.04
C ILE A 270 7.21 -11.58 16.54
N ILE A 271 6.43 -12.66 16.50
CA ILE A 271 6.90 -13.98 16.01
C ILE A 271 7.29 -13.87 14.53
N LEU A 272 6.44 -13.27 13.70
CA LEU A 272 6.74 -13.06 12.28
C LEU A 272 8.02 -12.24 12.06
N ARG A 273 8.26 -11.22 12.89
CA ARG A 273 9.48 -10.41 12.82
C ARG A 273 10.72 -11.25 13.14
N GLN A 274 10.66 -12.08 14.17
CA GLN A 274 11.81 -12.88 14.62
C GLN A 274 12.16 -14.00 13.63
N GLU A 275 11.15 -14.65 13.05
CA GLU A 275 11.34 -15.85 12.24
C GLU A 275 11.46 -15.57 10.73
N GLU A 276 10.76 -14.55 10.20
CA GLU A 276 10.49 -14.48 8.76
C GLU A 276 10.82 -13.15 8.07
N PHE A 277 11.45 -12.21 8.78
CA PHE A 277 11.65 -10.84 8.29
C PHE A 277 12.29 -10.76 6.89
N GLY A 278 13.32 -11.58 6.62
CA GLY A 278 13.98 -11.61 5.31
C GLY A 278 13.07 -12.07 4.16
N GLN A 279 12.13 -12.97 4.42
CA GLN A 279 11.17 -13.44 3.41
C GLN A 279 10.05 -12.43 3.20
N ILE A 280 9.65 -11.74 4.26
CA ILE A 280 8.64 -10.68 4.23
C ILE A 280 9.08 -9.51 3.35
N GLN A 281 10.37 -9.16 3.36
CA GLN A 281 10.93 -8.15 2.45
C GLN A 281 10.78 -8.52 0.96
N LYS A 282 10.74 -9.81 0.61
CA LYS A 282 10.48 -10.26 -0.78
C LYS A 282 9.04 -9.97 -1.24
N ILE A 283 8.07 -9.89 -0.32
CA ILE A 283 6.66 -9.56 -0.63
C ILE A 283 6.56 -8.15 -1.23
N LEU A 284 7.41 -7.24 -0.77
CA LEU A 284 7.39 -5.83 -1.16
C LEU A 284 8.24 -5.53 -2.39
N SER A 285 9.28 -6.33 -2.63
CA SER A 285 10.21 -6.17 -3.75
C SER A 285 9.83 -6.98 -5.00
N GLY A 286 8.85 -7.89 -4.90
CA GLY A 286 8.32 -8.69 -6.01
C GLY A 286 7.63 -7.84 -7.09
N ALA A 287 8.41 -7.32 -8.03
CA ALA A 287 7.96 -6.64 -9.22
C ALA A 287 7.46 -7.63 -10.29
N GLY A 288 6.34 -7.28 -10.93
CA GLY A 288 5.72 -7.98 -12.05
C GLY A 288 4.57 -8.84 -11.57
N PHE A 289 3.35 -8.60 -12.06
CA PHE A 289 2.38 -9.60 -12.54
C PHE A 289 1.06 -8.90 -12.90
N HIS A 290 0.65 -9.06 -14.16
CA HIS A 290 -0.75 -9.34 -14.50
C HIS A 290 -0.95 -10.85 -14.35
N ASP A 291 -2.07 -11.24 -13.75
CA ASP A 291 -2.71 -12.52 -14.03
C ASP A 291 -4.22 -12.30 -13.81
N GLU A 292 -5.03 -12.57 -14.83
CA GLU A 292 -6.49 -12.33 -14.81
C GLU A 292 -7.28 -13.39 -14.06
N ASN A 293 -6.64 -14.40 -13.46
CA ASN A 293 -7.34 -15.43 -12.72
C ASN A 293 -7.19 -15.24 -11.21
N LEU A 294 -8.08 -14.42 -10.63
CA LEU A 294 -8.67 -14.79 -9.35
C LEU A 294 -9.43 -16.12 -9.61
N PRO A 295 -9.20 -17.20 -8.86
CA PRO A 295 -10.06 -18.37 -8.97
C PRO A 295 -11.48 -17.90 -8.63
N SER A 296 -12.37 -17.98 -9.61
CA SER A 296 -13.79 -17.88 -9.34
C SER A 296 -14.17 -18.98 -8.34
N PRO A 297 -15.23 -18.80 -7.52
CA PRO A 297 -15.68 -19.82 -6.57
C PRO A 297 -15.97 -21.20 -7.20
N GLU A 298 -16.05 -21.25 -8.54
CA GLU A 298 -16.37 -22.42 -9.36
C GLU A 298 -15.14 -23.15 -9.92
N GLU A 299 -13.92 -22.60 -9.82
CA GLU A 299 -12.71 -23.18 -10.44
C GLU A 299 -11.70 -23.81 -9.45
N VAL A 300 -12.16 -24.22 -8.27
CA VAL A 300 -11.36 -25.07 -7.37
C VAL A 300 -11.89 -26.50 -7.48
N PRO A 301 -11.12 -27.46 -8.03
CA PRO A 301 -11.52 -28.87 -8.03
C PRO A 301 -11.65 -29.43 -6.60
#